data_AF-A0A246JQA5-F1
#
_entry.id   AF-A0A246JQA5-F1
#
_cell.length_a   1.000
_cell.length_b   1.000
_cell.length_c   1.000
_cell.angle_alpha   90.00
_cell.angle_beta   90.00
_cell.angle_gamma   90.00
#
_symmetry.space_group_name_H-M   'P 1'
#
loop_
_entity.id
_entity.type
_entity.pdbx_description
1 polymer ?
#
loop_
_entity_poly.entity_id
_entity_poly.type
_entity_poly.pdbx_seq_one_letter_code
_entity_poly.pdbx_strand_id
1 'polypeptide(L)'
;MGNRGRRDIGWAPALGKMLELGVKAFACCSRCGRQQPIDIAALIEKVGPDFCLHNRRQKPCKLKDGCRGYNYFSTDRWGGIISPFRDEATGARWLSEISRNR
;
A
#
# COMPACT_ATOMS: atom_id res chain seq x y z
N MET A 1 19.78 26.87 13.52
CA MET A 1 20.08 26.70 12.09
C MET A 1 19.88 25.24 11.69
N GLY A 2 19.29 25.02 10.50
CA GLY A 2 18.55 23.82 10.14
C GLY A 2 19.36 22.55 9.89
N ASN A 3 18.81 21.44 10.39
CA ASN A 3 19.17 20.11 9.94
C ASN A 3 18.28 19.79 8.74
N ARG A 4 18.83 19.98 7.54
CA ARG A 4 18.18 19.66 6.25
C ARG A 4 17.74 18.19 6.30
N GLY A 5 16.43 18.00 6.24
CA GLY A 5 15.77 16.71 6.41
C GLY A 5 16.41 15.61 5.57
N ARG A 6 17.03 14.65 6.25
CA ARG A 6 16.91 13.26 5.82
C ARG A 6 15.40 13.03 5.71
N ARG A 7 14.90 12.98 4.48
CA ARG A 7 13.55 12.46 4.25
C ARG A 7 13.68 10.99 4.58
N ASP A 8 13.13 10.60 5.71
CA ASP A 8 13.09 9.22 6.17
C ASP A 8 12.14 8.46 5.23
N ILE A 9 12.63 8.07 4.04
CA ILE A 9 11.86 7.39 2.97
C ILE A 9 11.43 5.97 3.36
N GLY A 10 11.36 5.66 4.66
CA GLY A 10 11.06 4.34 5.21
C GLY A 10 10.03 4.34 6.32
N TRP A 11 9.58 5.50 6.82
CA TRP A 11 8.54 5.52 7.85
C TRP A 11 7.17 5.81 7.24
N ALA A 12 6.40 4.74 7.04
CA ALA A 12 4.98 4.88 6.77
C ALA A 12 4.21 4.86 8.10
N PRO A 13 3.39 5.90 8.39
CA PRO A 13 2.66 5.97 9.64
C PRO A 13 1.58 4.88 9.73
N ALA A 14 1.21 4.54 10.97
CA ALA A 14 0.02 3.74 11.25
C ALA A 14 -1.26 4.52 10.92
N LEU A 15 -2.39 3.81 10.74
CA LEU A 15 -3.67 4.40 10.36
C LEU A 15 -4.12 5.52 11.29
N GLY A 16 -3.95 5.37 12.61
CA GLY A 16 -4.30 6.41 13.58
C GLY A 16 -3.57 7.72 13.32
N LYS A 17 -2.27 7.65 13.03
CA LYS A 17 -1.47 8.83 12.68
C LYS A 17 -1.83 9.38 11.30
N MET A 18 -2.19 8.52 10.35
CA MET A 18 -2.70 8.96 9.04
C MET A 18 -4.01 9.73 9.19
N LEU A 19 -4.93 9.29 10.06
CA LEU A 19 -6.19 9.95 10.34
C LEU A 19 -5.97 11.30 11.03
N GLU A 20 -5.16 11.34 12.09
CA GLU A 20 -4.78 12.57 12.80
C GLU A 20 -4.19 13.61 11.85
N LEU A 21 -3.32 13.17 10.93
CA LEU A 21 -2.67 14.04 9.97
C LEU A 21 -3.58 14.45 8.80
N GLY A 22 -4.76 13.83 8.62
CA GLY A 22 -5.64 14.07 7.48
C GLY A 22 -5.05 13.57 6.15
N VAL A 23 -4.39 12.40 6.16
CA VAL A 23 -3.83 11.77 4.96
C VAL A 23 -4.92 11.09 4.16
N LYS A 24 -4.87 11.19 2.83
CA LYS A 24 -5.73 10.39 1.95
C LYS A 24 -4.98 9.16 1.49
N ALA A 25 -5.59 7.99 1.67
CA ALA A 25 -5.07 6.72 1.22
C ALA A 25 -5.93 6.14 0.10
N PHE A 26 -5.29 5.39 -0.79
CA PHE A 26 -5.98 4.73 -1.90
C PHE A 26 -5.47 3.30 -2.07
N ALA A 27 -6.38 2.40 -2.41
CA ALA A 27 -6.03 1.10 -2.97
C ALA A 27 -5.87 1.25 -4.49
N CYS A 28 -4.70 0.93 -5.01
CA CYS A 28 -4.39 0.96 -6.43
C CYS A 28 -4.17 -0.45 -6.96
N CYS A 29 -4.31 -0.68 -8.27
CA CYS A 29 -3.92 -1.95 -8.89
C CYS A 29 -2.68 -1.78 -9.77
N SER A 30 -1.72 -2.68 -9.63
CA SER A 30 -0.48 -2.71 -10.43
C SER A 30 -0.68 -2.98 -11.92
N ARG A 31 -1.87 -3.43 -12.33
CA ARG A 31 -2.14 -3.82 -13.72
C ARG A 31 -3.29 -3.07 -14.36
N CYS A 32 -4.47 -3.02 -13.73
CA CYS A 32 -5.62 -2.33 -14.33
C CYS A 32 -5.62 -0.81 -14.06
N GLY A 33 -4.68 -0.29 -13.27
CA GLY A 33 -4.56 1.13 -12.94
C GLY A 33 -5.70 1.71 -12.11
N ARG A 34 -6.72 0.90 -11.75
CA ARG A 34 -7.84 1.37 -10.94
C ARG A 34 -7.36 1.78 -9.56
N GLN A 35 -7.95 2.87 -9.07
CA GLN A 35 -7.70 3.45 -7.77
C GLN A 35 -9.04 3.61 -7.04
N GLN A 36 -9.08 3.20 -5.77
CA GLN A 36 -10.23 3.35 -4.90
C GLN A 36 -9.81 4.08 -3.62
N PRO A 37 -10.47 5.19 -3.24
CA PRO A 37 -10.25 5.85 -1.96
C PRO A 37 -10.53 4.90 -0.79
N ILE A 38 -9.72 5.02 0.26
CA ILE A 38 -9.88 4.27 1.51
C ILE A 38 -10.43 5.23 2.55
N ASP A 39 -11.54 4.82 3.17
CA ASP A 39 -11.98 5.42 4.42
C ASP A 39 -11.10 4.90 5.56
N ILE A 40 -10.16 5.75 6.00
CA ILE A 40 -9.19 5.40 7.04
C ILE A 40 -9.92 5.17 8.38
N ALA A 41 -10.93 5.96 8.71
CA ALA A 41 -11.67 5.81 9.95
C ALA A 41 -12.42 4.47 9.98
N ALA A 42 -13.15 4.13 8.91
CA ALA A 42 -13.83 2.85 8.80
C ALA A 42 -12.87 1.65 8.75
N LEU A 43 -11.64 1.84 8.27
CA LEU A 43 -10.62 0.80 8.29
C LEU A 43 -10.08 0.58 9.71
N ILE A 44 -9.83 1.65 10.47
CA ILE A 44 -9.38 1.57 11.87
C ILE A 44 -10.35 0.73 12.72
N GLU A 45 -11.65 0.91 12.54
CA GLU A 45 -12.66 0.09 13.25
C GLU A 45 -12.52 -1.42 13.00
N LYS A 46 -11.93 -1.83 11.87
CA LYS A 46 -11.78 -3.24 11.50
C LYS A 46 -10.45 -3.85 11.93
N VAL A 47 -9.37 -3.07 11.89
CA VAL A 47 -8.00 -3.60 12.06
C VAL A 47 -7.20 -2.91 13.17
N GLY A 48 -7.77 -1.90 13.81
CA GLY A 48 -7.13 -1.09 14.85
C GLY A 48 -6.30 0.09 14.31
N PRO A 49 -6.03 1.10 15.15
CA PRO A 49 -5.31 2.31 14.76
C PRO A 49 -3.82 2.09 14.49
N ASP A 50 -3.24 1.05 15.08
CA ASP A 50 -1.82 0.69 14.91
C ASP A 50 -1.53 -0.06 13.61
N PHE A 51 -2.56 -0.37 12.83
CA PHE A 51 -2.39 -1.04 11.56
C PHE A 51 -1.58 -0.17 10.58
N CYS A 52 -0.67 -0.78 9.84
CA CYS A 52 0.16 -0.07 8.85
C CYS A 52 -0.12 -0.61 7.45
N LEU A 53 -0.45 0.30 6.52
CA LEU A 53 -0.69 -0.01 5.10
C LEU A 53 0.60 -0.33 4.33
N HIS A 54 1.76 -0.06 4.91
CA HIS A 54 3.05 -0.23 4.26
C HIS A 54 3.32 -1.67 3.84
N ASN A 55 3.75 -1.84 2.59
CA ASN A 55 4.04 -3.14 1.97
C ASN A 55 2.89 -4.17 2.03
N ARG A 56 1.65 -3.75 2.34
CA ARG A 56 0.48 -4.62 2.30
C ARG A 56 -0.04 -4.74 0.88
N ARG A 57 -0.40 -5.96 0.49
CA ARG A 57 -0.82 -6.30 -0.87
C ARG A 57 -1.94 -7.33 -0.85
N GLN A 58 -2.81 -7.28 -1.85
CA GLN A 58 -3.91 -8.24 -2.03
C GLN A 58 -3.89 -8.77 -3.47
N LYS A 59 -3.96 -10.09 -3.66
CA LYS A 59 -4.10 -10.74 -4.98
C LYS A 59 -5.24 -11.77 -4.93
N PRO A 60 -6.05 -11.94 -5.99
CA PRO A 60 -6.12 -11.10 -7.20
C PRO A 60 -6.63 -9.69 -6.89
N CYS A 61 -6.49 -8.79 -7.86
CA CYS A 61 -7.07 -7.45 -7.79
C CYS A 61 -8.56 -7.53 -7.47
N LYS A 62 -8.98 -6.82 -6.43
CA LYS A 62 -10.38 -6.72 -5.98
C LYS A 62 -11.11 -5.49 -6.54
N LEU A 63 -10.40 -4.63 -7.27
CA LEU A 63 -10.97 -3.39 -7.85
C LEU A 63 -11.57 -3.58 -9.25
N LYS A 64 -11.23 -4.69 -9.92
CA LYS A 64 -11.75 -5.04 -11.25
C LYS A 64 -11.79 -6.56 -11.38
N ASP A 65 -12.99 -7.08 -11.61
CA ASP A 65 -13.19 -8.50 -11.87
C ASP A 65 -12.36 -8.97 -13.08
N GLY A 66 -11.80 -10.17 -12.97
CA GLY A 66 -10.92 -10.75 -13.98
C GLY A 66 -9.51 -10.15 -14.03
N CYS A 67 -9.17 -9.12 -13.23
CA CYS A 67 -7.82 -8.57 -13.22
C CYS A 67 -6.84 -9.45 -12.44
N ARG A 68 -5.78 -9.92 -13.11
CA ARG A 68 -4.71 -10.74 -12.51
C ARG A 68 -3.57 -9.93 -11.85
N GLY A 69 -3.76 -8.62 -11.70
CA GLY A 69 -2.84 -7.77 -10.94
C GLY A 69 -2.96 -7.98 -9.43
N TYR A 70 -2.24 -7.18 -8.65
CA TYR A 70 -2.39 -7.09 -7.20
C TYR A 70 -2.76 -5.67 -6.80
N ASN A 71 -3.45 -5.53 -5.66
CA ASN A 71 -3.68 -4.24 -5.05
C ASN A 71 -2.53 -3.86 -4.13
N TYR A 72 -2.17 -2.57 -4.14
CA TYR A 72 -1.21 -1.94 -3.24
C TYR A 72 -1.80 -0.64 -2.71
N PHE A 73 -1.20 -0.08 -1.66
CA PHE A 73 -1.68 1.15 -1.04
C PHE A 73 -0.81 2.34 -1.46
N SER A 74 -1.44 3.48 -1.74
CA SER A 74 -0.77 4.75 -2.03
C SER A 74 -1.36 5.85 -1.14
N THR A 75 -0.63 6.95 -0.99
CA THR A 75 -1.12 8.13 -0.28
C THR A 75 -0.88 9.39 -1.09
N ASP A 76 -1.63 10.44 -0.77
CA ASP A 76 -1.47 11.78 -1.35
C ASP A 76 -0.18 12.48 -0.91
N ARG A 77 0.48 12.04 0.18
CA ARG A 77 1.69 12.67 0.73
C ARG A 77 2.98 11.95 0.40
N TRP A 78 2.99 10.62 0.49
CA TRP A 78 4.22 9.83 0.43
C TRP A 78 4.38 9.05 -0.89
N GLY A 79 3.55 9.36 -1.89
CA GLY A 79 3.52 8.63 -3.15
C GLY A 79 2.98 7.20 -2.97
N GLY A 80 3.10 6.37 -4.02
CA GLY A 80 2.80 4.95 -3.90
C GLY A 80 3.59 4.35 -2.74
N ILE A 81 2.91 3.79 -1.73
CA ILE A 81 3.57 3.10 -0.63
C ILE A 81 4.01 1.73 -1.15
N ILE A 82 4.97 1.80 -2.05
CA ILE A 82 5.71 0.70 -2.60
C ILE A 82 7.15 1.04 -2.21
N SER A 83 7.54 0.68 -0.98
CA SER A 83 8.96 0.43 -0.79
C SER A 83 9.26 -0.71 -1.75
N PRO A 84 10.01 -0.46 -2.83
CA PRO A 84 10.13 -1.39 -3.94
C PRO A 84 10.51 -2.75 -3.40
N PHE A 85 10.04 -3.81 -4.06
CA PHE A 85 10.79 -5.05 -4.08
C PHE A 85 12.25 -4.65 -4.31
N ARG A 86 13.08 -4.66 -3.26
CA ARG A 86 14.43 -4.10 -3.38
C ARG A 86 15.31 -4.94 -4.31
N ASP A 87 14.81 -6.10 -4.72
CA ASP A 87 15.34 -6.87 -5.82
C ASP A 87 14.21 -7.51 -6.65
N GLU A 88 14.45 -7.58 -7.96
CA GLU A 88 13.56 -8.19 -8.96
C GLU A 88 13.23 -9.66 -8.62
N ALA A 89 14.15 -10.37 -7.96
CA ALA A 89 13.94 -11.78 -7.62
C ALA A 89 12.88 -11.94 -6.52
N THR A 90 12.79 -11.05 -5.53
CA THR A 90 11.70 -11.05 -4.53
C THR A 90 10.35 -10.74 -5.17
N GLY A 91 10.31 -9.82 -6.14
CA GLY A 91 9.11 -9.52 -6.92
C GLY A 91 8.65 -10.70 -7.78
N ALA A 92 9.58 -11.30 -8.52
CA ALA A 92 9.32 -12.45 -9.40
C ALA A 92 8.93 -13.70 -8.61
N ARG A 93 9.61 -13.98 -7.48
CA ARG A 93 9.29 -15.10 -6.59
C ARG A 93 7.86 -15.01 -6.08
N TRP A 94 7.44 -13.85 -5.56
CA TRP A 94 6.08 -13.66 -5.06
C TRP A 94 5.03 -13.80 -6.18
N LEU A 95 5.31 -13.28 -7.38
CA LEU A 95 4.43 -13.49 -8.53
C LEU A 95 4.32 -14.98 -8.92
N SER A 96 5.43 -15.73 -8.82
CA SER A 96 5.53 -17.15 -9.17
C SER A 96 4.90 -18.10 -8.14
N GLU A 97 5.04 -17.85 -6.84
CA GLU A 97 4.44 -18.68 -5.77
C GLU A 97 2.91 -18.69 -5.89
N ILE A 98 2.32 -17.58 -6.32
CA ILE A 98 0.87 -17.47 -6.49
C ILE A 98 0.37 -18.16 -7.77
N SER A 99 1.23 -18.40 -8.78
CA SER A 99 0.86 -19.24 -9.92
C SER A 99 0.84 -20.73 -9.62
N ARG A 100 1.47 -21.17 -8.53
CA ARG A 100 1.52 -22.59 -8.11
C ARG A 100 0.36 -23.00 -7.19
N ASN A 101 -0.31 -22.06 -6.53
CA ASN A 101 -1.49 -22.32 -5.71
C ASN A 101 -2.81 -22.17 -6.52
N ARG A 102 -2.81 -22.62 -7.77
CA ARG A 102 -4.01 -22.65 -8.62
C ARG A 102 -4.43 -24.09 -8.88
#